data_AF-A0A959Z353-F1
#
_entry.id   AF-A0A959Z353-F1
#
_cell.length_a   1.000
_cell.length_b   1.000
_cell.length_c   1.000
_cell.angle_alpha   90.00
_cell.angle_beta   90.00
_cell.angle_gamma   90.00
#
_symmetry.space_group_name_H-M   'P 1'
#
loop_
_entity.id
_entity.type
_entity.pdbx_description
1 polymer ?
#
loop_
_entity_poly.entity_id
_entity_poly.type
_entity_poly.pdbx_seq_one_letter_code
_entity_poly.pdbx_strand_id
1 'polypeptide(L)'
;FPLEHDACMAELLFGVPVSQGASILRTSVVREHDLHYDPAWPRIGEDWLFWTRLGRVSRFGNLPDPVIRYRRGAQNLGHGRDKVADHEVLLREVFAWYGIPLSDRDLTLHLLALRLFREAPTAGLVEAYRDWLDRLQVLVLERGLFPAEAFRRRIATAWGGLFHYLADRDRGAALAHLRLSGWRSDHAVYLMKHWTRGLLRPRHRR
;
A
#
# COMPACT_ATOMS: atom_id res chain seq x y z
N PHE A 1 -10.76 -3.25 -4.07
CA PHE A 1 -10.60 -1.88 -4.59
C PHE A 1 -11.62 -1.00 -3.89
N PRO A 2 -11.32 0.29 -3.63
CA PRO A 2 -12.27 1.22 -3.03
C PRO A 2 -13.44 1.51 -3.98
N LEU A 3 -14.66 1.66 -3.46
CA LEU A 3 -15.84 1.88 -4.31
C LEU A 3 -15.95 3.32 -4.81
N GLU A 4 -15.78 4.26 -3.89
CA GLU A 4 -16.02 5.69 -4.13
C GLU A 4 -14.77 6.43 -4.60
N HIS A 5 -14.98 7.50 -5.36
CA HIS A 5 -13.92 8.34 -5.92
C HIS A 5 -12.89 8.77 -4.87
N ASP A 6 -13.33 9.30 -3.73
CA ASP A 6 -12.43 9.85 -2.73
C ASP A 6 -11.51 8.78 -2.13
N ALA A 7 -12.05 7.58 -1.93
CA ALA A 7 -11.29 6.45 -1.45
C ALA A 7 -10.32 5.91 -2.52
N CYS A 8 -10.72 5.96 -3.80
CA CYS A 8 -9.83 5.66 -4.92
C CYS A 8 -8.68 6.67 -5.00
N MET A 9 -8.95 7.96 -4.85
CA MET A 9 -7.93 9.00 -4.84
C MET A 9 -6.94 8.77 -3.69
N ALA A 10 -7.43 8.50 -2.48
CA ALA A 10 -6.58 8.19 -1.34
C ALA A 10 -5.71 6.94 -1.51
N GLU A 11 -6.13 5.97 -2.33
CA GLU A 11 -5.36 4.76 -2.64
C GLU A 11 -4.17 5.03 -3.56
N LEU A 12 -4.18 6.11 -4.35
CA LEU A 12 -3.16 6.34 -5.39
C LEU A 12 -1.72 6.46 -4.85
N LEU A 13 -1.52 6.86 -3.59
CA LEU A 13 -0.18 6.82 -2.98
C LEU A 13 0.25 5.41 -2.55
N PHE A 14 -0.67 4.45 -2.50
CA PHE A 14 -0.45 3.11 -1.99
C PHE A 14 -0.72 1.98 -3.01
N GLY A 15 -1.21 2.30 -4.20
CA GLY A 15 -1.38 1.32 -5.26
C GLY A 15 -2.46 1.69 -6.27
N VAL A 16 -2.86 0.68 -7.03
CA VAL A 16 -3.91 0.77 -8.04
C VAL A 16 -5.29 0.89 -7.40
N PRO A 17 -6.09 1.93 -7.72
CA PRO A 17 -7.42 2.13 -7.15
C PRO A 17 -8.51 1.36 -7.92
N VAL A 18 -8.21 0.90 -9.13
CA VAL A 18 -9.12 0.19 -10.03
C VAL A 18 -8.41 -1.02 -10.61
N SER A 19 -9.16 -2.10 -10.86
CA SER A 19 -8.64 -3.28 -11.55
C SER A 19 -8.46 -3.02 -13.04
N GLN A 20 -7.22 -3.09 -13.54
CA GLN A 20 -6.89 -2.89 -14.95
C GLN A 20 -7.70 -3.79 -15.90
N GLY A 21 -7.88 -5.06 -15.54
CA GLY A 21 -8.57 -6.05 -16.39
C GLY A 21 -10.09 -5.91 -16.40
N ALA A 22 -10.64 -5.05 -15.54
CA ALA A 22 -12.08 -4.85 -15.37
C ALA A 22 -12.50 -3.37 -15.49
N SER A 23 -11.60 -2.50 -15.93
CA SER A 23 -11.87 -1.08 -16.08
C SER A 23 -12.45 -0.74 -17.43
N ILE A 24 -13.40 0.21 -17.47
CA ILE A 24 -13.92 0.82 -18.69
C ILE A 24 -13.66 2.32 -18.60
N LEU A 25 -13.17 2.91 -19.69
CA LEU A 25 -12.80 4.32 -19.77
C LEU A 25 -13.62 5.04 -20.83
N ARG A 26 -13.94 6.31 -20.59
CA ARG A 26 -14.50 7.19 -21.62
C ARG A 26 -13.41 7.55 -22.62
N THR A 27 -13.58 7.15 -23.88
CA THR A 27 -12.61 7.44 -24.95
C THR A 27 -12.36 8.95 -25.12
N SER A 28 -13.37 9.79 -24.90
CA SER A 28 -13.21 11.25 -24.98
C SER A 28 -12.18 11.77 -23.98
N VAL A 29 -12.25 11.36 -22.72
CA VAL A 29 -11.30 11.77 -21.65
C VAL A 29 -9.88 11.31 -21.99
N VAL A 30 -9.72 10.08 -22.47
CA VAL A 30 -8.40 9.53 -22.84
C VAL A 30 -7.76 10.35 -23.96
N ARG A 31 -8.53 10.71 -24.99
CA ARG A 31 -8.05 11.49 -26.14
C ARG A 31 -7.80 12.95 -25.80
N GLU A 32 -8.72 13.58 -25.07
CA GLU A 32 -8.64 15.00 -24.70
C GLU A 32 -7.41 15.31 -23.85
N HIS A 33 -7.02 14.39 -22.96
CA HIS A 33 -5.88 14.56 -22.06
C HIS A 33 -4.63 13.79 -22.48
N ASP A 34 -4.60 13.26 -23.72
CA ASP A 34 -3.49 12.49 -24.29
C ASP A 34 -2.95 11.43 -23.32
N LEU A 35 -3.86 10.61 -22.78
CA LEU A 35 -3.53 9.59 -21.79
C LEU A 35 -3.09 8.32 -22.50
N HIS A 36 -1.79 8.03 -22.41
CA HIS A 36 -1.18 6.81 -22.91
C HIS A 36 -0.19 6.24 -21.89
N TYR A 37 0.11 4.95 -22.02
CA TYR A 37 1.27 4.38 -21.35
C TYR A 37 2.53 5.01 -21.92
N ASP A 38 3.46 5.38 -21.04
CA ASP A 38 4.78 5.83 -21.47
C ASP A 38 5.65 4.59 -21.77
N PRO A 39 6.25 4.48 -22.96
CA PRO A 39 7.16 3.38 -23.29
C PRO A 39 8.37 3.28 -22.36
N ALA A 40 8.73 4.36 -21.66
CA ALA A 40 9.82 4.38 -20.67
C ALA A 40 9.42 3.81 -19.30
N TRP A 41 8.12 3.59 -19.05
CA TRP A 41 7.67 3.05 -17.77
C TRP A 41 8.05 1.57 -17.59
N PRO A 42 8.26 1.13 -16.34
CA PRO A 42 8.37 -0.29 -16.04
C PRO A 42 7.09 -1.01 -16.45
N ARG A 43 7.22 -2.13 -17.17
CA ARG A 43 6.07 -2.94 -17.60
C ARG A 43 5.24 -3.47 -16.45
N ILE A 44 5.86 -3.69 -15.29
CA ILE A 44 5.17 -4.04 -14.06
C ILE A 44 4.81 -2.76 -13.31
N GLY A 45 3.53 -2.57 -13.05
CA GLY A 45 3.02 -1.38 -12.36
C GLY A 45 2.79 -0.17 -13.26
N GLU A 46 2.94 -0.31 -14.59
CA GLU A 46 2.56 0.73 -15.56
C GLU A 46 1.08 1.14 -15.39
N ASP A 47 0.23 0.22 -14.92
CA ASP A 47 -1.16 0.50 -14.57
C ASP A 47 -1.28 1.49 -13.42
N TRP A 48 -0.51 1.34 -12.34
CA TRP A 48 -0.49 2.32 -11.25
C TRP A 48 -0.11 3.71 -11.75
N LEU A 49 0.92 3.80 -12.60
CA LEU A 49 1.34 5.06 -13.21
C LEU A 49 0.22 5.66 -14.09
N PHE A 50 -0.42 4.84 -14.92
CA PHE A 50 -1.55 5.26 -15.72
C PHE A 50 -2.72 5.78 -14.87
N TRP A 51 -3.12 5.05 -13.83
CA TRP A 51 -4.21 5.45 -12.94
C TRP A 51 -3.91 6.74 -12.18
N THR A 52 -2.65 6.94 -11.78
CA THR A 52 -2.24 8.16 -11.11
C THR A 52 -2.35 9.38 -12.04
N ARG A 53 -1.99 9.25 -13.33
CA ARG A 53 -2.23 10.31 -14.32
C ARG A 53 -3.72 10.55 -14.55
N LEU A 54 -4.50 9.49 -14.77
CA LEU A 54 -5.93 9.60 -15.04
C LEU A 54 -6.69 10.25 -13.88
N GLY A 55 -6.33 9.95 -12.63
CA GLY A 55 -6.98 10.50 -11.43
C GLY A 55 -6.87 12.03 -11.30
N ARG A 56 -5.98 12.66 -12.06
CA ARG A 56 -5.83 14.14 -12.09
C ARG A 56 -6.86 14.83 -12.99
N VAL A 57 -7.47 14.09 -13.91
CA VAL A 57 -8.38 14.63 -14.93
C VAL A 57 -9.73 13.89 -14.98
N SER A 58 -9.94 12.91 -14.11
CA SER A 58 -11.15 12.11 -14.09
C SER A 58 -11.52 11.63 -12.70
N ARG A 59 -12.70 11.02 -12.60
CA ARG A 59 -13.22 10.41 -11.37
C ARG A 59 -13.25 8.90 -11.50
N PHE A 60 -13.11 8.24 -10.36
CA PHE A 60 -13.13 6.78 -10.25
C PHE A 60 -14.45 6.32 -9.65
N GLY A 61 -14.83 5.10 -10.01
CA GLY A 61 -15.88 4.34 -9.36
C GLY A 61 -15.66 2.86 -9.64
N ASN A 62 -15.78 2.01 -8.62
CA ASN A 62 -15.73 0.56 -8.79
C ASN A 62 -17.11 -0.04 -8.48
N LEU A 63 -17.46 -1.10 -9.22
CA LEU A 63 -18.62 -1.92 -8.89
C LEU A 63 -18.31 -2.81 -7.68
N PRO A 64 -19.28 -3.03 -6.76
CA PRO A 64 -19.08 -3.93 -5.64
C PRO A 64 -19.05 -5.41 -6.06
N ASP A 65 -19.57 -5.72 -7.25
CA ASP A 65 -19.70 -7.07 -7.76
C ASP A 65 -18.42 -7.60 -8.41
N PRO A 66 -18.10 -8.90 -8.25
CA PRO A 66 -17.01 -9.54 -8.98
C PRO A 66 -17.32 -9.60 -10.48
N VAL A 67 -16.62 -8.80 -11.29
CA VAL A 67 -16.79 -8.75 -12.75
C VAL A 67 -15.71 -9.49 -13.55
N ILE A 68 -14.63 -9.92 -12.90
CA ILE A 68 -13.54 -10.68 -13.53
C ILE A 68 -12.95 -11.72 -12.57
N ARG A 69 -12.41 -12.81 -13.13
CA ARG A 69 -11.62 -13.81 -12.41
C ARG A 69 -10.20 -13.85 -12.97
N TYR A 70 -9.21 -13.61 -12.09
CA TYR A 70 -7.80 -13.69 -12.44
C TYR A 70 -7.25 -15.09 -12.27
N ARG A 71 -6.42 -15.54 -13.22
CA ARG A 71 -5.56 -16.70 -13.01
C ARG A 71 -4.36 -16.29 -12.15
N ARG A 72 -4.02 -17.10 -11.14
CA ARG A 72 -2.82 -16.91 -10.32
C ARG A 72 -1.87 -18.09 -10.53
N GLY A 73 -0.58 -17.82 -10.65
CA GLY A 73 0.44 -18.85 -10.89
C GLY A 73 1.70 -18.31 -11.55
N ALA A 74 2.60 -19.21 -11.95
CA ALA A 74 3.89 -18.88 -12.54
C ALA A 74 3.78 -18.13 -13.88
N GLN A 75 2.65 -18.24 -14.57
CA GLN A 75 2.36 -17.51 -15.81
C GLN A 75 2.12 -16.00 -15.62
N ASN A 76 2.05 -15.51 -14.38
CA ASN A 76 1.84 -14.10 -14.12
C ASN A 76 3.13 -13.31 -14.41
N LEU A 77 3.00 -12.14 -15.04
CA LEU A 77 4.13 -11.27 -15.41
C LEU A 77 5.06 -10.93 -14.21
N GLY A 78 4.52 -10.93 -12.99
CA GLY A 78 5.27 -10.67 -11.76
C GLY A 78 5.95 -11.89 -11.10
N HIS A 79 5.87 -13.08 -11.69
CA HIS A 79 6.49 -14.27 -11.11
C HIS A 79 8.02 -14.21 -11.22
N GLY A 80 8.72 -14.58 -10.13
CA GLY A 80 10.19 -14.60 -10.08
C GLY A 80 10.88 -13.22 -10.03
N ARG A 81 10.13 -12.12 -9.99
CA ARG A 81 10.68 -10.75 -9.94
C ARG A 81 10.93 -10.26 -8.52
N ASP A 82 11.88 -9.33 -8.39
CA ASP A 82 12.07 -8.55 -7.17
C ASP A 82 11.00 -7.45 -7.09
N LYS A 83 9.90 -7.78 -6.41
CA LYS A 83 8.77 -6.84 -6.22
C LYS A 83 9.18 -5.58 -5.48
N VAL A 84 10.16 -5.66 -4.58
CA VAL A 84 10.61 -4.50 -3.82
C VAL A 84 11.27 -3.52 -4.78
N ALA A 85 12.24 -3.98 -5.58
CA ALA A 85 12.91 -3.16 -6.58
C ALA A 85 11.92 -2.56 -7.60
N ASP A 86 10.94 -3.34 -8.07
CA ASP A 86 9.91 -2.83 -8.97
C ASP A 86 9.09 -1.68 -8.33
N HIS A 87 8.70 -1.81 -7.06
CA HIS A 87 7.92 -0.78 -6.36
C HIS A 87 8.74 0.45 -5.95
N GLU A 88 10.05 0.31 -5.75
CA GLU A 88 10.95 1.44 -5.51
C GLU A 88 10.91 2.45 -6.66
N VAL A 89 10.93 1.96 -7.91
CA VAL A 89 10.81 2.80 -9.11
C VAL A 89 9.44 3.46 -9.18
N LEU A 90 8.37 2.66 -9.04
CA LEU A 90 6.99 3.15 -9.14
C LEU A 90 6.68 4.23 -8.10
N LEU A 91 7.08 4.01 -6.85
CA LEU A 91 6.82 4.95 -5.76
C LEU A 91 7.51 6.28 -5.96
N ARG A 92 8.74 6.30 -6.49
CA ARG A 92 9.43 7.56 -6.80
C ARG A 92 8.68 8.37 -7.85
N GLU A 93 8.22 7.72 -8.92
CA GLU A 93 7.42 8.38 -9.97
C GLU A 93 6.09 8.91 -9.42
N VAL A 94 5.35 8.09 -8.68
CA VAL A 94 4.06 8.49 -8.07
C VAL A 94 4.26 9.69 -7.13
N PHE A 95 5.24 9.62 -6.23
CA PHE A 95 5.51 10.73 -5.30
C PHE A 95 5.98 11.99 -6.02
N ALA A 96 6.81 11.86 -7.05
CA ALA A 96 7.26 12.99 -7.88
C ALA A 96 6.09 13.69 -8.58
N TRP A 97 5.11 12.96 -9.10
CA TRP A 97 3.92 13.56 -9.73
C TRP A 97 3.03 14.35 -8.78
N TYR A 98 3.03 14.01 -7.48
CA TYR A 98 2.36 14.79 -6.45
C TYR A 98 3.27 15.84 -5.80
N GLY A 99 4.52 15.98 -6.26
CA GLY A 99 5.49 16.92 -5.71
C GLY A 99 5.85 16.63 -4.25
N ILE A 100 5.74 15.37 -3.81
CA ILE A 100 6.05 14.95 -2.45
C ILE A 100 7.51 14.49 -2.41
N PRO A 101 8.39 15.15 -1.63
CA PRO A 101 9.76 14.69 -1.47
C PRO A 101 9.80 13.28 -0.85
N LEU A 102 10.57 12.37 -1.45
CA LEU A 102 10.71 11.00 -0.98
C LEU A 102 12.18 10.62 -0.86
N SER A 103 12.72 10.67 0.36
CA SER A 103 14.06 10.17 0.66
C SER A 103 14.11 8.63 0.58
N ASP A 104 15.29 8.04 0.46
CA ASP A 104 15.45 6.58 0.44
C ASP A 104 14.95 5.91 1.72
N ARG A 105 15.11 6.62 2.85
CA ARG A 105 14.55 6.20 4.14
C ARG A 105 13.02 6.22 4.09
N ASP A 106 12.42 7.31 3.63
CA ASP A 106 10.96 7.41 3.54
C ASP A 106 10.37 6.40 2.54
N LEU A 107 11.06 6.13 1.44
CA LEU A 107 10.70 5.09 0.47
C LEU A 107 10.66 3.71 1.14
N THR A 108 11.70 3.36 1.90
CA THR A 108 11.75 2.11 2.67
C THR A 108 10.57 2.01 3.64
N LEU A 109 10.26 3.10 4.36
CA LEU A 109 9.13 3.15 5.28
C LEU A 109 7.78 3.09 4.54
N HIS A 110 7.68 3.65 3.34
CA HIS A 110 6.47 3.59 2.53
C HIS A 110 6.22 2.19 1.96
N LEU A 111 7.27 1.45 1.61
CA LEU A 111 7.18 0.05 1.21
C LEU A 111 6.59 -0.84 2.33
N LEU A 112 6.82 -0.52 3.61
CA LEU A 112 6.14 -1.19 4.73
C LEU A 112 4.62 -1.00 4.66
N ALA A 113 4.14 0.15 4.20
CA ALA A 113 2.71 0.42 3.99
C ALA A 113 2.10 -0.48 2.91
N LEU A 114 2.93 -0.98 1.99
CA LEU A 114 2.57 -1.95 0.96
C LEU A 114 2.83 -3.40 1.39
N ARG A 115 3.36 -3.59 2.61
CA ARG A 115 3.82 -4.88 3.16
C ARG A 115 4.91 -5.51 2.29
N LEU A 116 5.73 -4.66 1.69
CA LEU A 116 6.90 -5.03 0.91
C LEU A 116 8.13 -4.72 1.74
N PHE A 117 8.81 -5.76 2.22
CA PHE A 117 10.05 -5.62 2.99
C PHE A 117 10.94 -6.84 2.71
N ARG A 118 12.24 -6.58 2.55
CA ARG A 118 13.25 -7.62 2.31
C ARG A 118 13.53 -8.43 3.58
N GLU A 119 13.50 -7.77 4.73
CA GLU A 119 13.77 -8.34 6.04
C GLU A 119 12.60 -8.09 7.00
N ALA A 120 12.49 -8.92 8.05
CA ALA A 120 11.45 -8.75 9.05
C ALA A 120 11.58 -7.37 9.75
N PRO A 121 10.51 -6.58 9.84
CA PRO A 121 10.57 -5.28 10.48
C PRO A 121 10.95 -5.40 11.97
N THR A 122 11.87 -4.56 12.42
CA THR A 122 12.25 -4.43 13.83
C THR A 122 11.34 -3.44 14.56
N ALA A 123 11.40 -3.42 15.89
CA ALA A 123 10.67 -2.42 16.70
C ALA A 123 10.99 -0.97 16.28
N GLY A 124 12.27 -0.64 16.12
CA GLY A 124 12.68 0.71 15.69
C GLY A 124 12.19 1.07 14.28
N LEU A 125 12.08 0.09 13.37
CA LEU A 125 11.53 0.33 12.04
C LEU A 125 10.01 0.58 12.10
N VAL A 126 9.29 -0.11 12.98
CA VAL A 126 7.85 0.11 13.20
C VAL A 126 7.58 1.51 13.78
N GLU A 127 8.43 1.97 14.70
CA GLU A 127 8.36 3.33 15.25
C GLU A 127 8.62 4.37 14.16
N ALA A 128 9.70 4.22 13.39
CA ALA A 128 9.98 5.11 12.26
C ALA A 128 8.87 5.09 11.19
N TYR A 129 8.21 3.95 11.00
CA TYR A 129 7.09 3.81 10.08
C TYR A 129 5.86 4.59 10.55
N ARG A 130 5.55 4.56 11.85
CA ARG A 130 4.48 5.38 12.43
C ARG A 130 4.74 6.86 12.19
N ASP A 131 5.94 7.32 12.52
CA ASP A 131 6.34 8.72 12.34
C ASP A 131 6.26 9.15 10.87
N TRP A 132 6.63 8.26 9.93
CA TRP A 132 6.48 8.51 8.50
C TRP A 132 5.01 8.68 8.10
N LEU A 133 4.12 7.80 8.53
CA LEU A 133 2.69 7.93 8.21
C LEU A 133 2.09 9.23 8.76
N ASP A 134 2.49 9.63 9.97
CA ASP A 134 2.05 10.90 10.58
C ASP A 134 2.53 12.11 9.78
N ARG A 135 3.83 12.16 9.43
CA ARG A 135 4.37 13.24 8.59
C ARG A 135 3.72 13.27 7.21
N LEU A 136 3.55 12.11 6.57
CA LEU A 136 2.92 12.01 5.26
C LEU A 136 1.48 12.53 5.31
N GLN A 137 0.72 12.18 6.36
CA GLN A 137 -0.64 12.65 6.55
C GLN A 137 -0.67 14.18 6.70
N VAL A 138 0.16 14.75 7.58
CA VAL A 138 0.23 16.22 7.74
C VAL A 138 0.52 16.89 6.40
N LEU A 139 1.58 16.45 5.71
CA LEU A 139 2.00 17.03 4.44
C LEU A 139 0.92 16.97 3.35
N VAL A 140 0.25 15.82 3.21
CA VAL A 140 -0.81 15.62 2.22
C VAL A 140 -2.02 16.49 2.52
N LEU A 141 -2.41 16.59 3.79
CA LEU A 141 -3.57 17.35 4.21
C LEU A 141 -3.34 18.85 4.10
N GLU A 142 -2.18 19.35 4.50
CA GLU A 142 -1.80 20.77 4.37
C GLU A 142 -1.79 21.23 2.91
N ARG A 143 -1.38 20.35 2.00
CA ARG A 143 -1.32 20.63 0.56
C ARG A 143 -2.63 20.34 -0.18
N GLY A 144 -3.64 19.79 0.49
CA GLY A 144 -4.93 19.44 -0.12
C GLY A 144 -4.83 18.45 -1.28
N LEU A 145 -3.84 17.53 -1.27
CA LEU A 145 -3.57 16.64 -2.41
C LEU A 145 -4.64 15.55 -2.59
N PHE A 146 -5.30 15.15 -1.51
CA PHE A 146 -6.31 14.10 -1.50
C PHE A 146 -7.48 14.46 -0.58
N PRO A 147 -8.67 13.87 -0.77
CA PRO A 147 -9.80 14.07 0.13
C PRO A 147 -9.44 13.66 1.56
N ALA A 148 -9.49 14.63 2.48
CA ALA A 148 -8.85 14.51 3.78
C ALA A 148 -9.28 13.28 4.57
N GLU A 149 -10.59 13.04 4.63
CA GLU A 149 -11.13 11.95 5.43
C GLU A 149 -10.89 10.58 4.81
N ALA A 150 -10.92 10.50 3.48
CA ALA A 150 -10.55 9.26 2.78
C ALA A 150 -9.06 8.94 2.99
N PHE A 151 -8.19 9.95 2.97
CA PHE A 151 -6.76 9.77 3.18
C PHE A 151 -6.44 9.31 4.60
N ARG A 152 -7.06 9.91 5.63
CA ARG A 152 -6.92 9.46 7.03
C ARG A 152 -7.29 7.99 7.20
N ARG A 153 -8.42 7.56 6.62
CA ARG A 153 -8.82 6.15 6.63
C ARG A 153 -7.83 5.24 5.93
N ARG A 154 -7.21 5.72 4.84
CA ARG A 154 -6.21 4.94 4.11
C ARG A 154 -4.91 4.79 4.90
N ILE A 155 -4.47 5.84 5.59
CA ILE A 155 -3.34 5.81 6.54
C ILE A 155 -3.63 4.82 7.68
N ALA A 156 -4.83 4.88 8.28
CA ALA A 156 -5.24 3.96 9.33
C ALA A 156 -5.23 2.50 8.85
N THR A 157 -5.71 2.25 7.62
CA THR A 157 -5.65 0.92 6.98
C THR A 157 -4.21 0.45 6.78
N ALA A 158 -3.31 1.33 6.33
CA ALA A 158 -1.90 0.99 6.14
C ALA A 158 -1.26 0.57 7.46
N TRP A 159 -1.45 1.38 8.51
CA TRP A 159 -0.94 1.12 9.85
C TRP A 159 -1.49 -0.19 10.44
N GLY A 160 -2.82 -0.36 10.43
CA GLY A 160 -3.47 -1.54 10.99
C GLY A 160 -3.11 -2.83 10.26
N GLY A 161 -2.95 -2.76 8.93
CA GLY A 161 -2.61 -3.90 8.09
C GLY A 161 -1.25 -4.52 8.39
N LEU A 162 -0.31 -3.77 9.01
CA LEU A 162 1.02 -4.28 9.33
C LEU A 162 1.01 -5.25 10.53
N PHE A 163 0.11 -5.06 11.50
CA PHE A 163 0.12 -5.80 12.77
C PHE A 163 0.19 -7.32 12.62
N HIS A 164 -0.69 -7.89 11.78
CA HIS A 164 -0.76 -9.34 11.58
C HIS A 164 0.52 -9.91 10.94
N TYR A 165 1.26 -9.11 10.18
CA TYR A 165 2.53 -9.54 9.59
C TYR A 165 3.67 -9.54 10.60
N LEU A 166 3.62 -8.64 11.59
CA LEU A 166 4.61 -8.54 12.66
C LEU A 166 4.43 -9.64 13.70
N ALA A 167 3.19 -9.89 14.10
CA ALA A 167 2.83 -10.86 15.15
C ALA A 167 3.40 -12.28 14.91
N ASP A 168 3.60 -12.63 13.64
CA ASP A 168 4.11 -13.92 13.20
C ASP A 168 5.64 -13.96 13.05
N ARG A 169 6.31 -12.80 13.01
CA ARG A 169 7.74 -12.67 12.64
C ARG A 169 8.62 -12.16 13.76
N ASP A 170 8.20 -11.11 14.44
CA ASP A 170 9.01 -10.45 15.48
C ASP A 170 8.13 -9.93 16.63
N ARG A 171 8.42 -10.38 17.85
CA ARG A 171 7.64 -10.04 19.04
C ARG A 171 7.84 -8.58 19.46
N GLY A 172 9.06 -8.06 19.32
CA GLY A 172 9.38 -6.67 19.68
C GLY A 172 8.66 -5.69 18.75
N ALA A 173 8.66 -5.97 17.46
CA ALA A 173 7.94 -5.20 16.45
C ALA A 173 6.42 -5.22 16.68
N ALA A 174 5.84 -6.39 16.99
CA ALA A 174 4.43 -6.51 17.30
C ALA A 174 4.03 -5.75 18.58
N LEU A 175 4.87 -5.78 19.62
CA LEU A 175 4.67 -5.00 20.85
C LEU A 175 4.79 -3.50 20.61
N ALA A 176 5.77 -3.05 19.81
CA ALA A 176 5.91 -1.66 19.43
C ALA A 176 4.68 -1.15 18.69
N HIS A 177 4.16 -1.94 17.74
CA HIS A 177 2.91 -1.64 17.03
C HIS A 177 1.71 -1.53 17.98
N LEU A 178 1.54 -2.47 18.90
CA LEU A 178 0.49 -2.43 19.93
C LEU A 178 0.58 -1.16 20.78
N ARG A 179 1.79 -0.85 21.28
CA ARG A 179 2.04 0.32 22.13
C ARG A 179 1.62 1.61 21.42
N LEU A 180 2.02 1.75 20.16
CA LEU A 180 1.72 2.94 19.34
C LEU A 180 0.26 3.00 18.86
N SER A 181 -0.44 1.87 18.78
CA SER A 181 -1.86 1.81 18.41
C SER A 181 -2.80 2.15 19.56
N GLY A 182 -2.29 2.30 20.78
CA GLY A 182 -3.08 2.13 21.99
C GLY A 182 -3.43 0.66 22.22
N TRP A 183 -3.49 0.23 23.47
CA TRP A 183 -3.81 -1.15 23.81
C TRP A 183 -5.20 -1.53 23.33
N ARG A 184 -5.28 -2.28 22.22
CA ARG A 184 -6.54 -2.83 21.72
C ARG A 184 -6.68 -4.29 22.12
N SER A 185 -7.83 -4.63 22.72
CA SER A 185 -8.09 -5.95 23.29
C SER A 185 -8.06 -7.07 22.24
N ASP A 186 -8.51 -6.80 21.01
CA ASP A 186 -8.47 -7.72 19.87
C ASP A 186 -7.04 -8.13 19.49
N HIS A 187 -6.15 -7.16 19.35
CA HIS A 187 -4.73 -7.38 19.03
C HIS A 187 -3.98 -8.06 20.18
N ALA A 188 -4.25 -7.68 21.43
CA ALA A 188 -3.64 -8.31 22.60
C ALA A 188 -4.04 -9.79 22.74
N VAL A 189 -5.33 -10.10 22.56
CA VAL A 189 -5.84 -11.48 22.55
C VAL A 189 -5.24 -12.27 21.38
N TYR A 190 -5.10 -11.65 20.20
CA TYR A 190 -4.45 -12.30 19.06
C TYR A 190 -3.01 -12.70 19.38
N LEU A 191 -2.20 -11.78 19.92
CA LEU A 191 -0.81 -12.08 20.29
C LEU A 191 -0.71 -13.15 21.38
N MET A 192 -1.56 -13.08 22.41
CA MET A 192 -1.60 -14.09 23.46
C MET A 192 -1.92 -15.49 22.88
N LYS A 193 -2.94 -15.59 22.02
CA LYS A 193 -3.30 -16.85 21.35
C LYS A 193 -2.19 -17.35 20.43
N HIS A 194 -1.54 -16.45 19.70
CA HIS A 194 -0.48 -16.82 18.76
C HIS A 194 0.78 -17.32 19.49
N TRP A 195 1.18 -16.62 20.56
CA TRP A 195 2.38 -16.98 21.31
C TRP A 195 2.21 -18.23 22.17
N THR A 196 1.02 -18.43 22.77
CA THR A 196 0.69 -19.69 23.47
C THR A 196 0.73 -20.88 22.54
N ARG A 197 0.23 -20.75 21.30
CA ARG A 197 0.35 -21.79 20.26
C ARG A 197 1.78 -22.02 19.78
N GLY A 198 2.60 -20.96 19.68
CA GLY A 198 4.02 -21.07 19.35
C GLY A 198 4.86 -21.77 20.43
N LEU A 199 4.47 -21.64 21.70
CA LEU A 199 5.07 -22.35 22.84
C LEU A 199 4.71 -23.84 22.88
N LEU A 200 3.54 -24.22 22.32
CA LEU A 200 3.03 -25.59 22.29
C LEU A 200 3.44 -26.38 21.02
N ARG A 201 4.10 -25.74 20.04
CA ARG A 201 4.66 -26.44 18.87
C ARG A 201 6.04 -27.01 19.21
N PRO A 202 6.27 -28.32 19.05
CA PRO A 202 7.61 -28.88 19.22
C PRO A 202 8.56 -28.21 18.22
N ARG A 203 9.69 -27.69 18.73
CA ARG A 203 10.79 -27.17 17.91
C ARG A 203 11.40 -28.32 17.11
N HIS A 204 10.86 -28.61 15.93
CA HIS A 204 11.61 -29.38 14.95
C HIS A 204 12.74 -28.50 14.41
N ARG A 205 13.94 -28.71 14.95
CA ARG A 205 15.19 -28.25 14.35
C ARG A 205 15.36 -28.93 12.99
N ARG A 206 15.44 -28.17 11.91
CA ARG A 206 16.34 -28.40 10.76
C ARG A 206 16.66 -27.06 10.13
#